data_AF-A0A0G0N0A5-F1
#
_entry.id   AF-A0A0G0N0A5-F1
#
_cell.length_a   1.000
_cell.length_b   1.000
_cell.length_c   1.000
_cell.angle_alpha   90.00
_cell.angle_beta   90.00
_cell.angle_gamma   90.00
#
_symmetry.space_group_name_H-M   'P 1'
#
loop_
_entity.id
_entity.type
_entity.pdbx_description
1 polymer ?
#
loop_
_entity_poly.entity_id
_entity_poly.type
_entity_poly.pdbx_seq_one_letter_code
_entity_poly.pdbx_strand_id
1 'polypeptide(L)'
;MKVGMLLFKAFLVITFLALIGGAFYWYAYRPSEIKKKCSIVTEKTSEVKAITKAEVEKSLKENKTCKDEAKKNPKYDDKKIHLYTKEQMCDYDHPILKEREYKGIGTKTRSSTDAEYKKCLRKNGI
;
A
#
# COMPACT_ATOMS: atom_id res chain seq x y z
N MET A 1 58.01 18.26 26.65
CA MET A 1 56.76 18.60 27.35
C MET A 1 55.73 19.39 26.53
N LYS A 2 56.11 20.40 25.73
CA LYS A 2 55.14 21.26 25.01
C LYS A 2 54.24 20.53 23.99
N VAL A 3 54.78 19.54 23.27
CA VAL A 3 54.05 18.76 22.25
C VAL A 3 52.93 17.90 22.87
N GLY A 4 53.19 17.24 24.00
CA GLY A 4 52.19 16.43 24.70
C GLY A 4 51.00 17.26 25.22
N MET A 5 51.27 18.48 25.71
CA MET A 5 50.22 19.40 26.17
C MET A 5 49.35 19.90 25.00
N LEU A 6 49.92 20.09 23.80
CA LEU A 6 49.15 20.48 22.61
C LEU A 6 48.24 19.35 22.12
N LEU A 7 48.74 18.10 22.09
CA LEU A 7 47.94 16.93 21.69
C LEU A 7 46.77 16.68 22.66
N PHE A 8 46.99 16.81 23.96
CA PHE A 8 45.92 16.65 24.96
C PHE A 8 44.81 17.69 24.81
N LYS A 9 45.18 18.96 24.56
CA LYS A 9 44.20 20.03 24.30
C LYS A 9 43.40 19.76 23.02
N ALA A 10 44.06 19.33 21.95
CA ALA A 10 43.38 18.99 20.70
C ALA A 10 42.38 17.84 20.88
N PHE A 11 42.77 16.80 21.62
CA PHE A 11 41.87 15.67 21.94
C PHE A 11 40.62 16.13 22.68
N LEU A 12 40.76 16.94 23.74
CA LEU A 12 39.63 17.46 24.50
C LEU A 12 38.67 18.28 23.63
N VAL A 13 39.20 19.13 22.73
CA VAL A 13 38.39 19.92 21.81
C VAL A 13 37.62 19.02 20.85
N ILE A 14 38.25 18.00 20.27
CA ILE A 14 37.59 17.07 19.36
C ILE A 14 36.50 16.29 20.09
N THR A 15 36.76 15.77 21.29
CA THR A 15 35.76 15.07 22.09
C THR A 15 34.57 15.98 22.42
N PHE A 16 34.83 17.24 22.79
CA PHE A 16 33.78 18.19 23.09
C PHE A 16 32.92 18.52 21.86
N LEU A 17 33.55 18.74 20.69
CA LEU A 17 32.85 18.93 19.43
C LEU A 17 32.02 17.70 19.04
N ALA A 18 32.54 16.49 19.25
CA ALA A 18 31.82 15.25 18.98
C ALA A 18 30.60 15.08 19.90
N LEU A 19 30.71 15.46 21.18
CA LEU A 19 29.60 15.41 22.13
C LEU A 19 28.50 16.41 21.76
N ILE A 20 28.87 17.66 21.43
CA ILE A 20 27.92 18.67 20.98
C ILE A 20 27.26 18.25 19.67
N GLY A 21 28.07 17.83 18.69
CA GLY A 21 27.56 17.36 17.40
C GLY A 21 26.63 16.15 17.55
N GLY A 22 26.99 15.20 18.41
CA GLY A 22 26.15 14.05 18.75
C GLY A 22 24.82 14.45 19.39
N ALA A 23 24.84 15.42 20.31
CA ALA A 23 23.63 15.95 20.93
C ALA A 23 22.72 16.62 19.88
N PHE A 24 23.25 17.51 19.04
CA PHE A 24 22.47 18.14 17.96
C PHE A 24 21.91 17.10 16.98
N TYR A 25 22.70 16.09 16.62
CA TYR A 25 22.27 15.01 15.76
C TYR A 25 21.08 14.25 16.38
N TRP A 26 21.16 13.90 17.66
CA TRP A 26 20.13 13.13 18.34
C TRP A 26 18.84 13.92 18.59
N TYR A 27 18.97 15.20 18.98
CA TYR A 27 17.83 16.02 19.42
C TYR A 27 17.18 16.84 18.31
N ALA A 28 17.91 17.22 17.25
CA ALA A 28 17.36 18.04 16.17
C ALA A 28 17.27 17.26 14.86
N TYR A 29 18.40 16.73 14.39
CA TYR A 29 18.48 16.13 13.06
C TYR A 29 17.64 14.85 12.95
N ARG A 30 17.90 13.87 13.83
CA ARG A 30 17.17 12.58 13.87
C ARG A 30 15.65 12.76 13.91
N PRO A 31 15.06 13.55 14.83
CA PRO A 31 13.62 13.69 14.86
C PRO A 31 13.04 14.42 13.65
N SER A 32 13.74 15.39 13.07
CA SER A 32 13.28 16.05 11.84
C SER A 32 13.19 15.08 10.65
N GLU A 33 14.20 14.22 10.48
CA GLU A 33 14.24 13.22 9.42
C GLU A 33 13.16 12.15 9.59
N ILE A 34 12.92 11.69 10.82
CA ILE A 34 11.86 10.72 11.11
C ILE A 34 10.48 11.33 10.81
N LYS A 35 10.24 12.59 11.20
CA LYS A 35 8.97 13.29 10.90
C LYS A 35 8.74 13.40 9.40
N LYS A 36 9.76 13.76 8.61
CA LYS A 36 9.66 13.80 7.14
C LYS A 36 9.31 12.43 6.56
N LYS A 37 10.01 11.37 6.99
CA LYS A 37 9.74 10.00 6.51
C LYS A 37 8.35 9.51 6.91
N CYS A 38 7.90 9.81 8.13
CA CYS A 38 6.58 9.43 8.61
C CYS A 38 5.44 10.22 7.95
N SER A 39 5.73 11.39 7.36
CA SER A 39 4.71 12.20 6.67
C SER A 39 4.25 11.61 5.33
N ILE A 40 5.00 10.65 4.78
CA ILE A 40 4.72 10.06 3.47
C ILE A 40 4.53 8.55 3.65
N VAL A 41 3.45 8.03 3.07
CA VAL A 41 3.18 6.60 2.98
C VAL A 41 3.37 6.16 1.54
N THR A 42 4.23 5.16 1.33
CA THR A 42 4.45 4.55 0.02
C THR A 42 3.68 3.24 -0.04
N GLU A 43 2.63 3.19 -0.86
CA GLU A 43 1.83 2.00 -1.09
C GLU A 43 2.26 1.36 -2.42
N LYS A 44 2.51 0.04 -2.38
CA LYS A 44 2.72 -0.74 -3.60
C LYS A 44 1.36 -0.97 -4.24
N THR A 45 1.17 -0.49 -5.47
CA THR A 45 -0.03 -0.83 -6.24
C THR A 45 0.18 -2.22 -6.84
N SER A 46 -0.79 -3.12 -6.64
CA SER A 46 -0.76 -4.45 -7.22
C SER A 46 -0.81 -4.38 -8.75
N GLU A 47 -0.12 -5.31 -9.39
CA GLU A 47 -0.14 -5.47 -10.84
C GLU A 47 -1.57 -5.73 -11.34
N VAL A 48 -2.04 -4.93 -12.28
CA VAL A 48 -3.34 -5.14 -12.93
C VAL A 48 -3.07 -5.65 -14.34
N LYS A 49 -3.38 -6.94 -14.56
CA LYS A 49 -3.29 -7.57 -15.88
C LYS A 49 -4.19 -6.84 -16.87
N ALA A 50 -3.69 -6.63 -18.08
CA ALA A 50 -4.49 -6.15 -19.19
C ALA A 50 -5.64 -7.12 -19.44
N ILE A 51 -6.84 -6.59 -19.71
CA ILE A 51 -7.97 -7.36 -20.22
C ILE A 51 -8.22 -6.86 -21.63
N THR A 52 -8.10 -7.76 -22.59
CA THR A 52 -8.32 -7.46 -24.00
C THR A 52 -9.80 -7.42 -24.35
N LYS A 53 -10.16 -6.76 -25.47
CA LYS A 53 -11.54 -6.78 -25.99
C LYS A 53 -12.08 -8.20 -26.20
N ALA A 54 -11.23 -9.12 -26.65
CA ALA A 54 -11.60 -10.52 -26.86
C ALA A 54 -12.02 -11.21 -25.55
N GLU A 55 -11.32 -10.93 -24.45
CA GLU A 55 -11.67 -11.46 -23.12
C GLU A 55 -12.96 -10.83 -22.56
N VAL A 56 -13.18 -9.53 -22.81
CA VAL A 56 -14.44 -8.86 -22.48
C VAL A 56 -15.61 -9.51 -23.22
N GLU A 57 -15.49 -9.67 -24.54
CA GLU A 57 -16.52 -10.31 -25.36
C GLU A 57 -16.79 -11.76 -24.94
N LYS A 58 -15.73 -12.51 -24.59
CA LYS A 58 -15.86 -13.86 -24.07
C LYS A 58 -16.63 -13.88 -22.75
N SER A 59 -16.27 -13.03 -21.79
CA SER A 59 -16.98 -12.95 -20.49
C SER A 59 -18.44 -12.55 -20.65
N LEU A 60 -18.75 -11.66 -21.60
CA LEU A 60 -20.11 -11.21 -21.88
C LEU A 60 -20.94 -12.33 -22.53
N LYS A 61 -20.35 -13.12 -23.43
CA LYS A 61 -20.99 -14.31 -24.01
C LYS A 61 -21.26 -15.37 -22.95
N GLU A 62 -20.30 -15.68 -22.08
CA GLU A 62 -20.45 -16.69 -21.02
C GLU A 62 -21.54 -16.29 -20.00
N ASN A 63 -21.54 -15.04 -19.53
CA ASN A 63 -22.58 -14.54 -18.64
C ASN A 63 -23.98 -14.61 -19.28
N LYS A 64 -24.08 -14.22 -20.56
CA LYS A 64 -25.34 -14.26 -21.31
C LYS A 64 -25.85 -15.71 -21.47
N THR A 65 -24.99 -16.65 -21.83
CA THR A 65 -25.35 -18.07 -21.96
C THR A 65 -25.85 -18.63 -20.62
N CYS A 66 -25.17 -18.32 -19.52
CA CYS A 66 -25.60 -18.73 -18.17
C CYS A 66 -27.01 -18.20 -17.84
N LYS A 67 -27.27 -16.92 -18.12
CA LYS A 67 -28.60 -16.32 -17.88
C LYS A 67 -29.68 -16.93 -18.78
N ASP A 68 -29.37 -17.21 -20.03
CA ASP A 68 -30.31 -17.83 -20.97
C ASP A 68 -30.64 -19.28 -20.57
N GLU A 69 -29.67 -20.03 -20.04
CA GLU A 69 -29.88 -21.38 -19.48
C GLU A 69 -30.68 -21.35 -18.18
N ALA A 70 -30.39 -20.39 -17.28
CA ALA A 70 -31.13 -20.18 -16.05
C ALA A 70 -32.62 -19.88 -16.31
N LYS A 71 -32.92 -19.15 -17.39
CA LYS A 71 -34.30 -18.87 -17.83
C LYS A 71 -35.02 -20.09 -18.43
N LYS A 72 -34.29 -20.97 -19.12
CA LYS A 72 -34.86 -22.18 -19.75
C LYS A 72 -35.21 -23.28 -18.74
N ASN A 73 -34.52 -23.33 -17.60
CA ASN A 73 -34.77 -24.30 -16.53
C ASN A 73 -35.12 -23.62 -15.20
N PRO A 74 -36.33 -23.02 -15.09
CA PRO A 74 -36.85 -22.56 -13.82
C PRO A 74 -37.31 -23.76 -12.99
N LYS A 75 -36.36 -24.60 -12.53
CA LYS A 75 -36.66 -25.51 -11.43
C LYS A 75 -36.92 -24.64 -10.19
N TYR A 76 -38.21 -24.49 -9.89
CA TYR A 76 -38.74 -23.90 -8.67
C TYR A 76 -38.37 -24.84 -7.52
N ASP A 77 -37.44 -24.43 -6.66
CA ASP A 77 -37.25 -25.09 -5.37
C ASP A 77 -38.03 -24.28 -4.35
N ASP A 78 -39.15 -24.85 -3.89
CA ASP A 78 -40.15 -24.23 -3.02
C ASP A 78 -39.67 -24.08 -1.57
N LYS A 79 -38.37 -24.28 -1.33
CA LYS A 79 -37.74 -24.11 -0.02
C LYS A 79 -36.89 -22.86 -0.02
N LYS A 80 -37.49 -21.79 0.52
CA LYS A 80 -36.82 -20.66 1.16
C LYS A 80 -35.50 -21.11 1.78
N ILE A 81 -34.38 -20.62 1.22
CA ILE A 81 -33.14 -20.08 1.83
C ILE A 81 -32.09 -20.14 0.73
N HIS A 82 -32.12 -19.25 -0.26
CA HIS A 82 -30.91 -18.85 -0.99
C HIS A 82 -31.08 -17.39 -1.40
N LEU A 83 -30.22 -16.53 -0.86
CA LEU A 83 -30.29 -15.07 -0.93
C LEU A 83 -30.13 -14.48 -2.35
N TYR A 84 -30.04 -15.31 -3.40
CA TYR A 84 -29.71 -14.89 -4.75
C TYR A 84 -30.55 -15.63 -5.81
N THR A 85 -31.07 -14.90 -6.80
CA THR A 85 -31.70 -15.52 -7.98
C THR A 85 -30.64 -16.25 -8.82
N LYS A 86 -31.01 -17.27 -9.60
CA LYS A 86 -30.06 -17.94 -10.51
C LYS A 86 -29.36 -16.95 -11.46
N GLU A 87 -30.04 -15.87 -11.85
CA GLU A 87 -29.44 -14.80 -12.65
C GLU A 87 -28.34 -14.05 -11.89
N GLN A 88 -28.52 -13.82 -10.58
CA GLN A 88 -27.51 -13.21 -9.72
C GLN A 88 -26.32 -14.15 -9.48
N MET A 89 -26.53 -15.47 -9.48
CA MET A 89 -25.41 -16.44 -9.44
C MET A 89 -24.56 -16.36 -10.72
N CYS A 90 -25.18 -16.19 -11.90
CA CYS A 90 -24.42 -16.00 -13.14
C CYS A 90 -23.53 -14.75 -13.11
N ASP A 91 -23.96 -13.66 -12.46
CA ASP A 91 -23.15 -12.45 -12.31
C ASP A 91 -21.97 -12.64 -11.34
N TYR A 92 -22.10 -13.57 -10.39
CA TYR A 92 -21.03 -13.94 -9.46
C TYR A 92 -20.02 -14.92 -10.10
N ASP A 93 -20.52 -15.97 -10.75
CA ASP A 93 -19.70 -17.05 -11.33
C ASP A 93 -19.05 -16.63 -12.66
N HIS A 94 -19.74 -15.78 -13.44
CA HIS A 94 -19.28 -15.25 -14.73
C HIS A 94 -19.32 -13.72 -14.74
N PRO A 95 -18.42 -13.05 -14.00
CA PRO A 95 -18.41 -11.60 -13.93
C PRO A 95 -18.06 -11.00 -15.30
N ILE A 96 -18.83 -10.00 -15.72
CA ILE A 96 -18.56 -9.26 -16.96
C ILE A 96 -17.30 -8.43 -16.75
N LEU A 97 -16.25 -8.80 -17.48
CA LEU A 97 -14.98 -8.10 -17.45
C LEU A 97 -15.11 -6.76 -18.18
N LYS A 98 -14.32 -5.77 -17.76
CA LYS A 98 -14.16 -4.49 -18.47
C LYS A 98 -12.78 -4.40 -19.06
N GLU A 99 -12.68 -3.84 -20.26
CA GLU A 99 -11.40 -3.57 -20.91
C GLU A 99 -10.56 -2.70 -19.99
N ARG A 100 -9.32 -3.12 -19.77
CA ARG A 100 -8.37 -2.37 -18.95
C ARG A 100 -6.97 -2.59 -19.48
N GLU A 101 -6.22 -1.50 -19.54
CA GLU A 101 -4.82 -1.54 -19.92
C GLU A 101 -3.97 -2.18 -18.81
N TYR A 102 -2.82 -2.72 -19.20
CA TYR A 102 -1.82 -3.19 -18.25
C TYR A 102 -1.37 -2.03 -17.37
N LYS A 103 -1.52 -2.17 -16.05
CA LYS A 103 -0.84 -1.29 -15.09
C LYS A 103 0.18 -2.12 -14.33
N GLY A 104 1.44 -1.87 -14.64
CA GLY A 104 2.57 -2.49 -13.96
C GLY A 104 2.64 -2.12 -12.47
N ILE A 105 3.60 -2.72 -11.78
CA ILE A 105 3.83 -2.46 -10.35
C ILE A 105 4.27 -1.02 -10.17
N GLY A 106 3.38 -0.20 -9.62
CA GLY A 106 3.65 1.19 -9.29
C GLY A 106 3.87 1.39 -7.79
N THR A 107 4.57 2.46 -7.44
CA THR A 107 4.53 3.01 -6.09
C THR A 107 3.69 4.27 -6.12
N LYS A 108 2.69 4.35 -5.24
CA LYS A 108 1.96 5.59 -4.99
C LYS A 108 2.38 6.13 -3.65
N THR A 109 2.79 7.38 -3.64
CA THR A 109 3.03 8.14 -2.42
C THR A 109 1.80 8.96 -2.09
N ARG A 110 1.43 8.97 -0.82
CA ARG A 110 0.41 9.88 -0.28
C ARG A 110 0.88 10.44 1.05
N SER A 111 0.25 11.54 1.46
CA SER A 111 0.44 12.05 2.81
C SER A 111 -0.13 11.05 3.82
N SER A 112 0.57 10.86 4.93
CA SER A 112 0.12 10.04 6.05
C SER A 112 -1.11 10.66 6.70
N THR A 113 -2.06 9.85 7.12
CA THR A 113 -3.09 10.29 8.06
C THR A 113 -2.48 10.58 9.44
N ASP A 114 -3.17 11.35 10.29
CA ASP A 114 -2.69 11.65 11.64
C ASP A 114 -2.41 10.39 12.47
N ALA A 115 -3.25 9.35 12.31
CA ALA A 115 -3.08 8.07 12.99
C ALA A 115 -1.83 7.31 12.52
N GLU A 116 -1.60 7.25 11.20
CA GLU A 116 -0.42 6.62 10.61
C GLU A 116 0.86 7.37 10.99
N TYR A 117 0.81 8.69 10.95
CA TYR A 117 1.91 9.56 11.35
C TYR A 117 2.31 9.32 12.80
N LYS A 118 1.36 9.41 13.75
CA LYS A 118 1.60 9.15 15.18
C LYS A 118 2.10 7.74 15.44
N LYS A 119 1.54 6.73 14.76
CA LYS A 119 2.01 5.34 14.87
C LYS A 119 3.45 5.19 14.39
N CYS A 120 3.81 5.84 13.28
CA CYS A 120 5.16 5.84 12.73
C CYS A 120 6.16 6.53 13.69
N LEU A 121 5.80 7.68 14.26
CA LEU A 121 6.65 8.38 15.25
C LEU A 121 6.96 7.49 16.45
N ARG A 122 5.94 6.89 17.07
CA ARG A 122 6.10 5.98 18.22
C ARG A 122 7.02 4.81 17.92
N LYS A 123 6.89 4.21 16.72
CA LYS A 123 7.76 3.11 16.29
C LYS A 123 9.23 3.51 16.18
N ASN A 124 9.50 4.78 15.89
CA ASN A 124 10.86 5.31 15.77
C ASN A 124 11.39 5.94 17.08
N GLY A 125 10.61 5.88 18.17
CA GLY A 125 11.01 6.38 19.48
C GLY A 125 10.92 7.90 19.61
N ILE A 126 9.93 8.51 18.96
CA ILE A 126 9.50 9.92 19.11
C ILE A 126 8.05 9.93 19.56
#